data_AF-A0A3N5TAK8-F1
#
_entry.id   AF-A0A3N5TAK8-F1
#
_cell.length_a   1.000
_cell.length_b   1.000
_cell.length_c   1.000
_cell.angle_alpha   90.00
_cell.angle_beta   90.00
_cell.angle_gamma   90.00
#
_symmetry.space_group_name_H-M   'P 1'
#
loop_
_entity.id
_entity.type
_entity.pdbx_description
1 polymer ?
#
loop_
_entity_poly.entity_id
_entity_poly.type
_entity_poly.pdbx_seq_one_letter_code
_entity_poly.pdbx_strand_id
1 'polypeptide(L)'
;MDKIINTYLDSITISSPQVSKNLEVYPLLSSCRDTMAYATLTEALVQNFIAVTEVCEGGSVPELKVVNKSGTMVLILDGEELVGAKQNRVVNTTTLIAAGA
;
A
#
# COMPACT_ATOMS: atom_id res chain seq x y z
N MET A 1 17.52 5.34 15.13
CA MET A 1 16.20 4.94 14.62
C MET A 1 15.17 4.95 15.74
N ASP A 2 15.46 4.29 16.85
CA ASP A 2 14.57 4.17 18.03
C ASP A 2 14.05 5.49 18.58
N LYS A 3 14.90 6.52 18.68
CA LYS A 3 14.46 7.85 19.16
C LYS A 3 13.39 8.47 18.26
N ILE A 4 13.49 8.28 16.94
CA ILE A 4 12.50 8.81 15.97
C ILE A 4 11.19 8.04 16.11
N ILE A 5 11.27 6.71 16.19
CA ILE A 5 10.10 5.84 16.37
C ILE A 5 9.38 6.18 17.67
N ASN A 6 10.10 6.24 18.80
CA ASN A 6 9.50 6.57 20.10
C ASN A 6 8.86 7.96 20.08
N THR A 7 9.55 8.96 19.53
CA THR A 7 8.98 10.32 19.41
C THR A 7 7.69 10.33 18.59
N TYR A 8 7.63 9.54 17.50
CA TYR A 8 6.42 9.43 16.68
C TYR A 8 5.29 8.74 17.43
N LEU A 9 5.57 7.59 18.07
CA LEU A 9 4.57 6.85 18.84
C LEU A 9 4.03 7.67 20.02
N ASP A 10 4.90 8.43 20.71
CA ASP A 10 4.52 9.33 21.80
C ASP A 10 3.62 10.48 21.32
N SER A 11 3.66 10.81 20.03
CA SER A 11 2.80 11.84 19.42
C SER A 11 1.40 11.33 19.04
N ILE A 12 1.20 10.01 19.03
CA ILE A 12 -0.08 9.40 18.68
C ILE A 12 -1.05 9.56 19.85
N THR A 13 -2.25 10.05 19.55
CA THR A 13 -3.34 10.16 20.51
C THR A 13 -4.48 9.24 20.09
N ILE A 14 -5.05 8.54 21.06
CA ILE A 14 -6.25 7.72 20.84
C ILE A 14 -7.45 8.63 21.04
N SER A 15 -8.27 8.78 20.00
CA SER A 15 -9.49 9.58 20.07
C SER A 15 -10.67 8.79 20.62
N SER A 16 -11.80 9.48 20.83
CA SER A 16 -13.04 8.83 21.28
C SER A 16 -13.45 7.70 20.31
N PRO A 17 -13.92 6.55 20.85
CA PRO A 17 -14.30 5.43 20.01
C PRO A 17 -15.47 5.77 19.08
N GLN A 18 -15.42 5.21 17.88
CA GLN A 18 -16.51 5.24 16.92
C GLN A 18 -17.24 3.90 16.93
N VAL A 19 -18.52 3.91 17.30
CA VAL A 19 -19.32 2.70 17.46
C VAL A 19 -20.37 2.61 16.34
N SER A 20 -20.47 1.44 15.72
CA SER A 20 -21.53 1.08 14.78
C SER A 20 -21.98 -0.36 15.02
N LYS A 21 -23.21 -0.53 15.54
CA LYS A 21 -23.75 -1.83 15.98
C LYS A 21 -22.79 -2.53 16.96
N ASN A 22 -22.18 -3.63 16.53
CA ASN A 22 -21.31 -4.48 17.34
C ASN A 22 -19.82 -4.23 17.02
N LEU A 23 -19.52 -3.15 16.26
CA LEU A 23 -18.17 -2.75 15.88
C LEU A 23 -17.81 -1.45 16.59
N GLU A 24 -16.67 -1.42 17.23
CA GLU A 24 -16.09 -0.24 17.87
C GLU A 24 -14.67 -0.05 17.34
N VAL A 25 -14.36 1.17 16.90
CA VAL A 25 -13.07 1.55 16.33
C VAL A 25 -12.48 2.66 17.18
N TYR A 26 -11.21 2.54 17.55
CA TYR A 26 -10.45 3.56 18.27
C TYR A 26 -9.49 4.26 17.29
N PRO A 27 -9.83 5.45 16.78
CA PRO A 27 -8.99 6.11 15.81
C PRO A 27 -7.69 6.59 16.46
N LEU A 28 -6.56 6.24 15.85
CA LEU A 28 -5.24 6.74 16.19
C LEU A 28 -4.98 8.01 15.39
N LEU A 29 -4.77 9.13 16.09
CA LEU A 29 -4.51 10.44 15.49
C LEU A 29 -3.06 10.82 15.74
N SER A 30 -2.40 11.41 14.74
CA SER A 30 -1.08 12.02 14.91
C SER A 30 -1.06 13.41 14.30
N SER A 31 -0.30 14.33 14.91
CA SER A 31 0.00 15.64 14.34
C SER A 31 1.14 15.61 13.33
N CYS A 32 1.82 14.46 13.20
CA CYS A 32 2.86 14.23 12.22
C CYS A 32 2.25 14.26 10.82
N ARG A 33 2.56 15.32 10.06
CA ARG A 33 2.25 15.41 8.63
C ARG A 33 3.44 14.82 7.89
N ASP A 34 3.34 13.55 7.54
CA ASP A 34 4.40 12.93 6.75
C ASP A 34 4.40 13.51 5.32
N THR A 35 5.60 13.71 4.81
CA THR A 35 5.89 14.26 3.47
C THR A 35 6.01 13.18 2.40
N MET A 36 5.98 11.91 2.81
CA MET A 36 6.15 10.78 1.90
C MET A 36 4.86 10.49 1.14
N ALA A 37 4.67 11.21 0.03
CA ALA A 37 3.51 11.02 -0.85
C ALA A 37 3.66 9.73 -1.66
N TYR A 38 2.74 8.79 -1.47
CA TYR A 38 2.57 7.60 -2.29
C TYR A 38 1.10 7.38 -2.60
N ALA A 39 0.82 6.73 -3.73
CA ALA A 39 -0.49 6.18 -4.03
C ALA A 39 -0.55 4.72 -3.56
N THR A 40 -1.70 4.29 -3.06
CA THR A 40 -1.99 2.87 -2.80
C THR A 40 -2.20 2.10 -4.10
N LEU A 41 -2.16 0.76 -4.07
CA LEU A 41 -2.41 -0.07 -5.26
C LEU A 41 -3.73 0.29 -5.94
N THR A 42 -4.80 0.43 -5.14
CA THR A 42 -6.14 0.75 -5.66
C THR A 42 -6.14 2.10 -6.38
N GLU A 43 -5.58 3.14 -5.76
CA GLU A 43 -5.48 4.47 -6.37
C GLU A 43 -4.62 4.44 -7.64
N ALA A 44 -3.50 3.72 -7.62
CA ALA A 44 -2.60 3.60 -8.75
C ALA A 44 -3.24 2.87 -9.94
N LEU A 45 -4.06 1.85 -9.69
CA LEU A 45 -4.83 1.18 -10.74
C LEU A 45 -5.91 2.09 -11.33
N VAL A 46 -6.67 2.80 -10.48
CA VAL A 46 -7.72 3.74 -10.93
C VAL A 46 -7.13 4.88 -11.75
N GLN A 47 -5.96 5.40 -11.36
CA GLN A 47 -5.30 6.51 -12.04
C GLN A 47 -4.37 6.06 -13.19
N ASN A 48 -4.30 4.76 -13.50
CA ASN A 48 -3.38 4.17 -14.49
C ASN A 48 -1.89 4.49 -14.25
N PHE A 49 -1.50 4.67 -12.98
CA PHE A 49 -0.12 4.94 -12.57
C PHE A 49 0.78 3.72 -12.73
N ILE A 50 0.22 2.52 -12.61
CA ILE A 50 0.98 1.28 -12.76
C ILE A 50 0.45 0.43 -13.91
N ALA A 51 1.36 -0.34 -14.51
CA ALA A 51 1.02 -1.48 -15.34
C ALA A 51 1.57 -2.75 -14.69
N VAL A 52 0.70 -3.75 -14.50
CA VAL A 52 1.05 -5.06 -13.95
C VAL A 52 0.96 -6.08 -15.07
N THR A 53 2.03 -6.82 -15.31
CA THR A 53 2.10 -7.88 -16.33
C THR A 53 2.64 -9.17 -15.72
N GLU A 54 2.07 -10.31 -16.10
CA GLU A 54 2.59 -11.62 -15.70
C GLU A 54 3.84 -11.97 -16.52
N VAL A 55 4.86 -12.48 -15.83
CA VAL A 55 6.05 -13.07 -16.46
C VAL A 55 5.96 -14.58 -16.23
N CYS A 56 5.69 -15.33 -17.30
CA CYS A 56 5.67 -16.79 -17.26
C CYS A 56 6.82 -17.32 -18.10
N GLU A 57 7.87 -17.83 -17.46
CA GLU A 57 8.86 -18.69 -18.11
C GLU A 57 8.71 -20.13 -17.60
N GLY A 58 8.42 -21.05 -18.53
CA GLY A 58 8.73 -22.48 -18.43
C GLY A 58 8.47 -23.19 -17.10
N GLY A 59 7.24 -23.16 -16.58
CA GLY A 59 6.84 -23.97 -15.41
C GLY A 59 7.32 -23.47 -14.05
N SER A 60 7.87 -22.26 -13.98
CA SER A 60 8.20 -21.59 -12.71
C SER A 60 6.97 -21.01 -12.01
N VAL A 61 7.12 -20.70 -10.72
CA VAL A 61 6.15 -19.93 -9.93
C VAL A 61 5.84 -18.63 -10.69
N PRO A 62 4.57 -18.24 -10.90
CA PRO A 62 4.24 -17.05 -11.66
C PRO A 62 4.72 -15.78 -10.94
N GLU A 63 5.56 -15.01 -11.60
CA GLU A 63 6.08 -13.72 -11.13
C GLU A 63 5.29 -12.57 -11.75
N LEU A 64 5.13 -11.48 -10.99
CA LEU A 64 4.48 -10.26 -11.44
C LEU A 64 5.53 -9.17 -11.70
N LYS A 65 5.47 -8.58 -12.90
CA LYS A 65 6.22 -7.37 -13.24
C LYS A 65 5.32 -6.17 -13.08
N VAL A 66 5.72 -5.24 -12.22
CA VAL A 66 5.04 -3.95 -12.03
C VAL A 66 5.89 -2.82 -12.60
N VAL A 67 5.28 -1.95 -13.39
CA VAL A 67 5.92 -0.74 -13.94
C VAL A 67 5.13 0.47 -13.46
N ASN A 68 5.74 1.30 -12.61
CA ASN A 68 5.20 2.61 -12.25
C ASN A 68 5.56 3.61 -13.36
N LYS A 69 4.54 4.27 -13.90
CA LYS A 69 4.60 5.26 -14.99
C LYS A 69 4.31 6.68 -14.49
N SER A 70 4.11 6.85 -13.18
CA SER A 70 3.74 8.12 -12.56
C SER A 70 4.93 8.74 -11.83
N GLY A 71 4.89 10.07 -11.66
CA GLY A 71 5.85 10.81 -10.85
C GLY A 71 5.69 10.62 -9.32
N THR A 72 4.81 9.71 -8.89
CA THR A 72 4.50 9.44 -7.48
C THR A 72 4.88 8.01 -7.13
N MET A 73 5.34 7.76 -5.91
CA MET A 73 5.60 6.39 -5.44
C MET A 73 4.29 5.61 -5.35
N VAL A 74 4.37 4.29 -5.50
CA VAL A 74 3.20 3.40 -5.34
C VAL A 74 3.50 2.36 -4.27
N LEU A 75 2.69 2.34 -3.21
CA LEU A 75 2.75 1.33 -2.16
C LEU A 75 1.77 0.20 -2.46
N ILE A 76 2.30 -1.01 -2.54
CA ILE A 76 1.53 -2.24 -2.64
C ILE A 76 1.68 -2.98 -1.31
N LEU A 77 0.57 -3.24 -0.64
CA LEU A 77 0.54 -3.94 0.64
C LEU A 77 0.37 -5.44 0.44
N ASP A 78 0.96 -6.21 1.35
CA ASP A 78 0.71 -7.63 1.47
C ASP A 78 -0.78 -7.89 1.74
N GLY A 79 -1.35 -8.90 1.07
CA GLY A 79 -2.77 -9.24 1.16
C GLY A 79 -3.69 -8.49 0.19
N GLU A 80 -3.19 -7.52 -0.57
CA GLU A 80 -4.01 -6.85 -1.60
C GLU A 80 -4.28 -7.77 -2.80
N GLU A 81 -5.49 -7.68 -3.36
CA GLU A 81 -5.90 -8.47 -4.52
C GLU A 81 -5.73 -7.68 -5.83
N LEU A 82 -5.03 -8.28 -6.78
CA LEU A 82 -4.97 -7.84 -8.17
C LEU A 82 -6.09 -8.52 -8.95
N VAL A 83 -7.13 -7.75 -9.26
CA VAL A 83 -8.31 -8.20 -10.01
C VAL A 83 -8.16 -7.82 -11.48
N GLY A 84 -8.30 -8.78 -12.40
CA GLY A 84 -8.30 -8.53 -13.85
C GLY A 84 -7.00 -8.87 -14.61
N ALA A 85 -6.00 -9.46 -13.96
CA ALA A 85 -4.93 -10.19 -14.66
C ALA A 85 -5.45 -11.53 -15.23
N LYS A 86 -4.61 -12.38 -15.85
CA LYS A 86 -5.11 -13.68 -16.39
C LYS A 86 -5.72 -14.55 -15.28
N GLN A 87 -5.30 -14.33 -14.03
CA GLN A 87 -5.93 -14.84 -12.82
C GLN A 87 -5.96 -13.76 -11.74
N ASN A 88 -6.96 -13.79 -10.85
CA ASN A 88 -6.91 -12.98 -9.64
C ASN A 88 -5.80 -13.49 -8.71
N ARG A 89 -5.04 -12.57 -8.11
CA ARG A 89 -3.91 -12.90 -7.23
C ARG A 89 -3.86 -12.02 -6.00
N VAL A 90 -3.48 -12.62 -4.88
CA VAL A 90 -3.15 -11.92 -3.65
C VAL A 90 -1.65 -11.69 -3.62
N VAL A 91 -1.22 -10.45 -3.45
CA VAL A 91 0.18 -10.08 -3.28
C VAL A 91 0.67 -10.59 -1.92
N ASN A 92 1.86 -11.17 -1.85
CA ASN A 92 2.41 -11.79 -0.63
C ASN A 92 3.52 -10.96 0.03
N THR A 93 3.79 -9.75 -0.49
CA THR A 93 4.93 -8.92 -0.11
C THR A 93 4.53 -7.46 -0.15
N THR A 94 4.81 -6.72 0.92
CA THR A 94 4.66 -5.26 0.93
C THR A 94 5.84 -4.61 0.20
N THR A 95 5.58 -3.86 -0.86
CA THR A 95 6.61 -3.23 -1.69
C THR A 95 6.25 -1.77 -1.97
N LEU A 96 7.21 -0.87 -1.77
CA LEU A 96 7.12 0.51 -2.23
C LEU A 96 7.91 0.66 -3.54
N ILE A 97 7.21 1.02 -4.61
CA ILE A 97 7.77 1.22 -5.93
C ILE A 97 8.06 2.71 -6.10
N ALA A 98 9.30 3.04 -6.43
CA ALA A 98 9.72 4.41 -6.72
C ALA A 98 8.91 5.03 -7.87
N ALA A 99 8.88 6.36 -7.93
CA ALA A 99 8.29 7.09 -9.06
C ALA A 99 8.95 6.68 -10.39
N GLY A 100 8.13 6.51 -11.42
CA GLY A 100 8.57 6.34 -12.80
C GLY A 100 8.96 7.68 -13.43
N ALA A 101 9.86 7.63 -14.41
CA ALA A 101 10.21 8.77 -15.26
C ALA A 101 9.10 9.08 -16.28
#